data_AF-D3BR09-F1
#
_entry.id   AF-D3BR09-F1
#
_cell.length_a   1.000
_cell.length_b   1.000
_cell.length_c   1.000
_cell.angle_alpha   90.00
_cell.angle_beta   90.00
_cell.angle_gamma   90.00
#
_symmetry.space_group_name_H-M   'P 1'
#
loop_
_entity.id
_entity.type
_entity.pdbx_description
1 polymer ?
#
loop_
_entity_poly.entity_id
_entity_poly.type
_entity_poly.pdbx_seq_one_letter_code
_entity_poly.pdbx_strand_id
1 'polypeptide(L)'
;MNEKNKEHLLVNLPLLLLSHIINRIPDNLDRICWSLVCKRWFDNRDKYIWFNTDEISLMSNNNSTSSFHLQSYKSIYLKSIGKRECTLGIGSITLYNPKYDYSIDNQSFHKLKSIPSNVTTVILKDAPRLNPLYKNVFNDSPPDSEHLCRLLLQSPNVKELRYCRTLKYRLPDSIQKLSICLAYGEKMTANNIPRQVQSISLNCNFFDRPFTRDVSGNQNHQVIEPGVLPTSLKHLYLGYGSIQLHPESLPANLEVLQIGRVAPPTGLLLPNTLHTILEISSCWTPMLMTLPHLTTLSLRDSTRSLVINELPPTLTDLSFSGDYQLNFEMPPTITHLDLSNCRFEYYQIFPVTSNYRLEVLTTTKLPKQQQTNVHISKLVFQCLTLGTLTPGIIPAGIESLDLSMSINNISVGSIPESVKHLSLNMVYESYQDVIPETVETLQLHRTDSLTTNIIPKTLKTLIIPFSKSTLQFIPRPLPPKIIFRETDLQHASHIRKLDHQYYLLFGKPMEEFKGMFTSERQPAFHFTTAIFHESKFIDLLSRHANQFKTFDK
;
A
#
# COMPACT_ATOMS: atom_id res chain seq x y z
N MET A 1 18.65 -8.92 -39.57
CA MET A 1 17.86 -7.75 -39.10
C MET A 1 16.89 -7.39 -40.20
N ASN A 2 15.61 -7.11 -39.90
CA ASN A 2 14.58 -6.98 -40.94
C ASN A 2 14.41 -5.54 -41.43
N GLU A 3 14.42 -5.34 -42.75
CA GLU A 3 14.22 -4.01 -43.38
C GLU A 3 12.80 -3.46 -43.19
N LYS A 4 11.81 -4.34 -42.93
CA LYS A 4 10.39 -4.00 -42.70
C LYS A 4 10.15 -2.97 -41.60
N ASN A 5 11.14 -2.69 -40.75
CA ASN A 5 11.03 -1.69 -39.68
C ASN A 5 10.99 -0.22 -40.18
N LYS A 6 11.37 0.08 -41.43
CA LYS A 6 11.35 1.46 -41.97
C LYS A 6 9.95 2.05 -42.11
N GLU A 7 8.94 1.22 -42.38
CA GLU A 7 7.55 1.65 -42.64
C GLU A 7 6.60 1.29 -41.48
N HIS A 8 7.04 0.44 -40.55
CA HIS A 8 6.18 -0.12 -39.52
C HIS A 8 5.67 0.94 -38.53
N LEU A 9 4.36 1.25 -38.59
CA LEU A 9 3.68 2.32 -37.84
C LEU A 9 4.09 2.39 -36.35
N LEU A 10 4.02 1.26 -35.62
CA LEU A 10 4.39 1.22 -34.20
C LEU A 10 5.87 1.56 -33.95
N VAL A 11 6.81 0.96 -34.69
CA VAL A 11 8.24 1.27 -34.61
C VAL A 11 8.48 2.77 -34.83
N ASN A 12 7.72 3.35 -35.75
CA ASN A 12 7.83 4.75 -36.15
C ASN A 12 7.13 5.78 -35.27
N LEU A 13 6.46 5.38 -34.18
CA LEU A 13 5.79 6.29 -33.25
C LEU A 13 6.70 7.44 -32.78
N PRO A 14 6.18 8.69 -32.69
CA PRO A 14 6.87 9.82 -32.08
C PRO A 14 7.35 9.51 -30.67
N LEU A 15 8.55 9.98 -30.31
CA LEU A 15 9.16 9.72 -28.99
C LEU A 15 8.31 10.23 -27.82
N LEU A 16 7.53 11.30 -28.04
CA LEU A 16 6.56 11.81 -27.07
C LEU A 16 5.45 10.80 -26.77
N LEU A 17 4.85 10.20 -27.79
CA LEU A 17 3.82 9.16 -27.63
C LEU A 17 4.40 7.89 -27.01
N LEU A 18 5.62 7.49 -27.43
CA LEU A 18 6.33 6.38 -26.78
C LEU A 18 6.57 6.66 -25.28
N SER A 19 6.90 7.89 -24.89
CA SER A 19 7.06 8.23 -23.47
C SER A 19 5.73 8.18 -22.72
N HIS A 20 4.64 8.70 -23.30
CA HIS A 20 3.30 8.58 -22.69
C HIS A 20 2.85 7.12 -22.51
N ILE A 21 3.17 6.23 -23.46
CA ILE A 21 2.89 4.78 -23.35
C ILE A 21 3.77 4.15 -22.26
N ILE A 22 5.09 4.34 -22.31
CA ILE A 22 6.05 3.77 -21.34
C ILE A 22 5.77 4.21 -19.91
N ASN A 23 5.37 5.47 -19.69
CA ASN A 23 5.04 5.97 -18.37
C ASN A 23 3.76 5.35 -17.76
N ARG A 24 2.96 4.60 -18.55
CA ARG A 24 1.83 3.79 -18.06
C ARG A 24 2.19 2.34 -17.75
N ILE A 25 3.38 1.86 -18.14
CA ILE A 25 3.88 0.53 -17.78
C ILE A 25 4.45 0.61 -16.35
N PRO A 26 3.91 -0.10 -15.34
CA PRO A 26 4.36 0.07 -13.96
C PRO A 26 5.76 -0.50 -13.71
N ASP A 27 6.07 -1.66 -14.31
CA ASP A 27 7.27 -2.44 -14.04
C ASP A 27 8.50 -1.93 -14.79
N ASN A 28 9.60 -1.75 -14.07
CA ASN A 28 10.88 -1.32 -14.62
C ASN A 28 11.52 -2.31 -15.61
N LEU A 29 11.28 -3.62 -15.45
CA LEU A 29 11.71 -4.64 -16.41
C LEU A 29 11.00 -4.51 -17.75
N ASP A 30 9.69 -4.31 -17.72
CA ASP A 30 8.85 -4.20 -18.91
C ASP A 30 9.26 -2.98 -19.74
N ARG A 31 9.63 -1.87 -19.08
CA ARG A 31 10.22 -0.68 -19.73
C ARG A 31 11.55 -1.00 -20.43
N ILE A 32 12.44 -1.78 -19.80
CA ILE A 32 13.71 -2.24 -20.44
C ILE A 32 13.42 -3.17 -21.62
N CYS A 33 12.59 -4.19 -21.42
CA CYS A 33 12.20 -5.15 -22.45
C CYS A 33 11.61 -4.45 -23.68
N TRP A 34 10.79 -3.41 -23.50
CA TRP A 34 10.26 -2.60 -24.60
C TRP A 34 11.38 -2.00 -25.45
N SER A 35 12.38 -1.34 -24.85
CA SER A 35 13.53 -0.80 -25.59
C SER A 35 14.33 -1.87 -26.35
N LEU A 36 14.33 -3.13 -25.89
CA LEU A 36 15.04 -4.23 -26.56
C LEU A 36 14.29 -4.78 -27.80
N VAL A 37 13.01 -4.45 -28.01
CA VAL A 37 12.20 -4.98 -29.14
C VAL A 37 12.75 -4.56 -30.51
N CYS A 38 13.28 -3.34 -30.66
CA CYS A 38 13.91 -2.92 -31.91
C CYS A 38 14.98 -1.85 -31.75
N LYS A 39 15.93 -1.81 -32.71
CA LYS A 39 17.08 -0.89 -32.67
C LYS A 39 16.69 0.59 -32.53
N ARG A 40 15.67 1.09 -33.26
CA ARG A 40 15.22 2.50 -33.13
C ARG A 40 14.81 2.84 -31.69
N TRP A 41 14.12 1.92 -31.02
CA TRP A 41 13.68 2.09 -29.64
C TRP A 41 14.85 1.97 -28.65
N PHE A 42 15.78 1.04 -28.87
CA PHE A 42 17.00 0.95 -28.07
C PHE A 42 17.87 2.20 -28.20
N ASP A 43 18.11 2.69 -29.42
CA ASP A 43 19.00 3.82 -29.71
C ASP A 43 18.47 5.18 -29.22
N ASN A 44 17.18 5.27 -28.86
CA ASN A 44 16.53 6.50 -28.36
C ASN A 44 15.96 6.38 -26.94
N ARG A 45 16.26 5.28 -26.24
CA ARG A 45 15.72 4.92 -24.91
C ARG A 45 15.81 6.05 -23.87
N ASP A 46 16.89 6.83 -23.89
CA ASP A 46 17.17 7.95 -22.98
C ASP A 46 16.22 9.15 -23.13
N LYS A 47 15.49 9.22 -24.25
CA LYS A 47 14.57 10.31 -24.62
C LYS A 47 13.12 10.04 -24.21
N TYR A 48 12.72 8.77 -24.10
CA TYR A 48 11.33 8.40 -23.80
C TYR A 48 11.17 7.50 -22.57
N ILE A 49 12.19 6.75 -22.14
CA ILE A 49 12.13 5.93 -20.93
C ILE A 49 12.51 6.76 -19.69
N TRP A 50 11.71 6.56 -18.65
CA TRP A 50 12.03 6.86 -17.26
C TRP A 50 11.80 5.58 -16.46
N PHE A 51 12.51 5.39 -15.36
CA PHE A 51 12.23 4.28 -14.44
C PHE A 51 11.18 4.71 -13.41
N ASN A 52 10.31 3.78 -13.02
CA ASN A 52 9.43 3.91 -11.87
C ASN A 52 10.32 3.91 -10.60
N THR A 53 10.27 5.03 -9.87
CA THR A 53 11.14 5.27 -8.72
C THR A 53 10.62 4.66 -7.42
N ASP A 54 9.38 4.21 -7.38
CA ASP A 54 8.69 3.82 -6.16
C ASP A 54 9.18 2.44 -5.66
N GLU A 55 9.62 1.59 -6.59
CA GLU A 55 10.30 0.31 -6.35
C GLU A 55 11.77 0.47 -5.96
N ILE A 56 12.38 1.64 -6.20
CA ILE A 56 13.81 1.90 -5.98
C ILE A 56 14.06 2.30 -4.50
N SER A 57 15.16 1.81 -3.92
CA SER A 57 15.68 2.29 -2.63
C SER A 57 16.80 3.32 -2.85
N LEU A 58 16.76 4.43 -2.09
CA LEU A 58 17.81 5.46 -2.09
C LEU A 58 18.75 5.38 -0.87
N MET A 59 18.46 4.49 0.08
CA MET A 59 19.07 4.48 1.42
C MET A 59 20.47 3.85 1.51
N SER A 60 21.08 3.38 0.41
CA SER A 60 22.47 2.89 0.41
C SER A 60 23.45 3.98 -0.06
N ASN A 61 24.27 4.47 0.88
CA ASN A 61 25.15 5.61 0.69
C ASN A 61 26.15 5.44 -0.47
N ASN A 62 26.29 6.50 -1.27
CA ASN A 62 27.42 6.88 -2.13
C ASN A 62 27.90 5.93 -3.26
N ASN A 63 27.61 4.63 -3.21
CA ASN A 63 28.15 3.63 -4.16
C ASN A 63 27.10 2.95 -5.06
N SER A 64 25.86 3.45 -5.12
CA SER A 64 24.75 2.89 -5.92
C SER A 64 24.95 2.86 -7.45
N THR A 65 26.13 3.28 -7.95
CA THR A 65 26.52 3.21 -9.35
C THR A 65 27.32 1.95 -9.71
N SER A 66 27.84 1.18 -8.75
CA SER A 66 28.58 -0.06 -9.00
C SER A 66 27.65 -1.27 -9.21
N SER A 67 26.52 -1.31 -8.51
CA SER A 67 25.51 -2.39 -8.58
C SER A 67 24.69 -2.41 -9.88
N PHE A 68 24.80 -1.38 -10.74
CA PHE A 68 23.99 -1.25 -11.95
C PHE A 68 24.77 -1.77 -13.17
N HIS A 69 24.61 -3.05 -13.53
CA HIS A 69 25.42 -3.67 -14.60
C HIS A 69 25.00 -3.23 -16.02
N LEU A 70 23.73 -2.88 -16.24
CA LEU A 70 23.26 -2.41 -17.55
C LEU A 70 23.70 -0.98 -17.86
N GLN A 71 24.99 -0.76 -18.18
CA GLN A 71 25.56 0.58 -18.38
C GLN A 71 24.73 1.43 -19.37
N SER A 72 24.18 0.82 -20.41
CA SER A 72 23.27 1.42 -21.40
C SER A 72 22.05 2.14 -20.81
N TYR A 73 21.59 1.79 -19.61
CA TYR A 73 20.43 2.38 -18.93
C TYR A 73 20.80 3.16 -17.66
N LYS A 74 22.08 3.20 -17.27
CA LYS A 74 22.57 3.78 -16.01
C LYS A 74 22.32 5.28 -15.89
N SER A 75 22.47 6.02 -17.00
CA SER A 75 22.10 7.43 -17.06
C SER A 75 20.61 7.66 -16.83
N ILE A 76 19.75 6.79 -17.37
CA ILE A 76 18.28 6.86 -17.20
C ILE A 76 17.89 6.60 -15.75
N TYR A 77 18.53 5.63 -15.09
CA TYR A 77 18.34 5.33 -13.66
C TYR A 77 18.65 6.56 -12.80
N LEU A 78 19.84 7.14 -12.94
CA LEU A 78 20.24 8.34 -12.19
C LEU A 78 19.35 9.56 -12.50
N LYS A 79 18.99 9.77 -13.77
CA LYS A 79 18.08 10.85 -14.22
C LYS A 79 16.66 10.68 -13.66
N SER A 80 16.19 9.44 -13.49
CA SER A 80 14.87 9.13 -12.90
C SER A 80 14.88 9.38 -11.39
N ILE A 81 15.92 8.92 -10.68
CA ILE A 81 16.11 9.21 -9.25
C ILE A 81 16.16 10.73 -9.00
N GLY A 82 16.86 11.49 -9.85
CA GLY A 82 16.94 12.96 -9.74
C GLY A 82 15.59 13.70 -9.93
N LYS A 83 14.55 13.02 -10.42
CA LYS A 83 13.17 13.53 -10.52
C LYS A 83 12.23 13.02 -9.43
N ARG A 84 12.67 12.09 -8.58
CA ARG A 84 11.81 11.45 -7.59
C ARG A 84 11.32 12.47 -6.55
N GLU A 85 10.04 12.39 -6.21
CA GLU A 85 9.51 13.00 -4.99
C GLU A 85 9.97 12.20 -3.77
N CYS A 86 10.88 12.77 -2.99
CA CYS A 86 11.54 12.09 -1.87
C CYS A 86 10.92 12.41 -0.51
N THR A 87 11.04 11.46 0.41
CA THR A 87 10.59 11.61 1.81
C THR A 87 11.76 11.75 2.79
N LEU A 88 11.78 12.83 3.57
CA LEU A 88 12.75 13.07 4.65
C LEU A 88 12.15 12.73 6.02
N GLY A 89 12.74 11.76 6.72
CA GLY A 89 12.37 11.37 8.09
C GLY A 89 13.31 11.96 9.14
N ILE A 90 12.78 12.78 10.04
CA ILE A 90 13.52 13.45 11.13
C ILE A 90 13.19 12.78 12.47
N GLY A 91 14.21 12.35 13.21
CA GLY A 91 14.09 11.82 14.57
C GLY A 91 14.50 10.35 14.72
N SER A 92 14.14 9.74 15.84
CA SER A 92 14.65 8.42 16.25
C SER A 92 14.37 7.32 15.23
N ILE A 93 15.43 6.64 14.79
CA ILE A 93 15.36 5.54 13.82
C ILE A 93 14.96 4.25 14.55
N THR A 94 13.67 4.13 14.87
CA THR A 94 13.07 2.86 15.31
C THR A 94 13.05 1.84 14.16
N LEU A 95 13.15 0.55 14.51
CA LEU A 95 13.26 -0.57 13.55
C LEU A 95 12.02 -0.81 12.66
N TYR A 96 10.89 -0.19 12.98
CA TYR A 96 9.63 -0.32 12.26
C TYR A 96 9.15 1.07 11.85
N ASN A 97 9.57 1.51 10.67
CA ASN A 97 9.47 2.89 10.20
C ASN A 97 9.10 2.90 8.71
N PRO A 98 8.18 3.76 8.24
CA PRO A 98 7.84 3.83 6.81
C PRO A 98 9.05 4.21 5.95
N LYS A 99 8.97 3.92 4.65
CA LYS A 99 10.04 4.16 3.67
C LYS A 99 10.40 5.66 3.60
N TYR A 100 11.59 6.00 4.07
CA TYR A 100 12.23 7.30 3.84
C TYR A 100 13.29 7.18 2.75
N ASP A 101 13.55 8.28 2.05
CA ASP A 101 14.64 8.43 1.08
C ASP A 101 15.85 9.13 1.70
N TYR A 102 15.58 9.97 2.71
CA TYR A 102 16.58 10.60 3.55
C TYR A 102 16.17 10.42 5.02
N SER A 103 17.12 10.12 5.90
CA SER A 103 16.87 10.08 7.34
C SER A 103 17.92 10.87 8.11
N ILE A 104 17.48 11.66 9.08
CA ILE A 104 18.34 12.39 10.01
C ILE A 104 17.83 12.19 11.44
N ASP A 105 18.74 11.90 12.37
CA ASP A 105 18.41 11.76 13.78
C ASP A 105 18.33 13.13 14.49
N ASN A 106 17.77 13.18 15.71
CA ASN A 106 17.60 14.42 16.46
C ASN A 106 18.93 15.10 16.87
N GLN A 107 20.02 14.35 17.07
CA GLN A 107 21.34 14.91 17.41
C GLN A 107 22.07 15.48 16.17
N SER A 108 21.66 15.07 14.97
CA SER A 108 22.13 15.62 13.71
C SER A 108 21.25 16.73 13.15
N PHE A 109 19.96 16.77 13.52
CA PHE A 109 18.97 17.66 12.89
C PHE A 109 19.35 19.16 12.96
N HIS A 110 19.79 19.68 14.11
CA HIS A 110 20.25 21.06 14.26
C HIS A 110 21.41 21.48 13.32
N LYS A 111 22.12 20.52 12.71
CA LYS A 111 23.22 20.75 11.76
C LYS A 111 22.74 20.85 10.30
N LEU A 112 21.48 20.52 10.03
CA LEU A 112 20.90 20.57 8.69
C LEU A 112 20.74 22.02 8.23
N LYS A 113 21.39 22.40 7.12
CA LYS A 113 21.36 23.77 6.60
C LYS A 113 20.28 24.02 5.55
N SER A 114 19.78 22.94 4.93
CA SER A 114 18.80 22.97 3.85
C SER A 114 18.17 21.58 3.69
N ILE A 115 16.90 21.51 3.32
CA ILE A 115 16.27 20.25 2.89
C ILE A 115 16.69 19.97 1.43
N PRO A 116 17.01 18.72 1.04
CA PRO A 116 17.35 18.40 -0.36
C PRO A 116 16.22 18.77 -1.33
N SER A 117 16.56 19.34 -2.49
CA SER A 117 15.58 19.96 -3.40
C SER A 117 14.56 19.00 -4.04
N ASN A 118 14.80 17.69 -3.96
CA ASN A 118 13.89 16.63 -4.41
C ASN A 118 12.91 16.17 -3.32
N VAL A 119 13.03 16.64 -2.08
CA VAL A 119 12.10 16.27 -1.00
C VAL A 119 10.80 17.04 -1.12
N THR A 120 9.68 16.31 -1.24
CA THR A 120 8.32 16.88 -1.18
C THR A 120 7.61 16.56 0.12
N THR A 121 8.07 15.55 0.87
CA THR A 121 7.44 15.08 2.12
C THR A 121 8.43 15.09 3.29
N VAL A 122 8.04 15.70 4.42
CA VAL A 122 8.81 15.70 5.67
C VAL A 122 8.00 15.04 6.79
N ILE A 123 8.63 14.17 7.57
CA ILE A 123 7.98 13.32 8.57
C ILE A 123 8.75 13.38 9.90
N LEU A 124 8.07 13.70 11.00
CA LEU A 124 8.67 13.75 12.35
C LEU A 124 8.41 12.45 13.11
N LYS A 125 9.47 11.76 13.57
CA LYS A 125 9.40 10.36 14.03
C LYS A 125 8.99 10.16 15.48
N ASP A 126 9.44 11.02 16.39
CA ASP A 126 9.16 10.87 17.83
C ASP A 126 7.73 11.34 18.19
N ALA A 127 6.74 10.66 17.64
CA ALA A 127 5.38 10.69 18.16
C ALA A 127 5.36 10.01 19.55
N PRO A 128 4.54 10.45 20.52
CA PRO A 128 4.68 9.99 21.90
C PRO A 128 4.33 8.51 22.12
N ARG A 129 5.07 7.86 23.04
CA ARG A 129 4.63 6.69 23.82
C ARG A 129 4.46 5.34 23.08
N LEU A 130 5.48 4.90 22.34
CA LEU A 130 5.60 3.48 21.95
C LEU A 130 5.90 2.51 23.13
N ASN A 131 6.23 3.02 24.33
CA ASN A 131 6.46 2.19 25.51
C ASN A 131 6.04 2.91 26.83
N PRO A 132 5.10 2.36 27.63
CA PRO A 132 4.67 2.94 28.91
C PRO A 132 5.75 3.04 30.00
N LEU A 133 6.87 2.31 29.88
CA LEU A 133 7.95 2.31 30.87
C LEU A 133 8.80 3.60 30.84
N TYR A 134 8.76 4.38 29.75
CA TYR A 134 9.57 5.59 29.56
C TYR A 134 8.78 6.88 29.81
N LYS A 135 8.00 6.94 30.90
CA LYS A 135 7.21 8.14 31.27
C LYS A 135 8.04 9.39 31.58
N ASN A 136 9.31 9.24 31.97
CA ASN A 136 10.05 10.27 32.71
C ASN A 136 11.04 11.11 31.87
N VAL A 137 11.01 11.03 30.54
CA VAL A 137 12.02 11.66 29.66
C VAL A 137 11.52 12.95 28.99
N PHE A 138 10.21 13.17 28.90
CA PHE A 138 9.63 14.24 28.06
C PHE A 138 9.25 15.51 28.83
N ASN A 139 10.20 16.07 29.59
CA ASN A 139 10.15 17.47 30.06
C ASN A 139 10.86 18.43 29.10
N ASP A 140 11.66 17.93 28.15
CA ASP A 140 12.33 18.76 27.16
C ASP A 140 11.30 19.36 26.18
N SER A 141 11.30 20.70 26.07
CA SER A 141 10.57 21.41 25.03
C SER A 141 11.00 20.91 23.65
N PRO A 142 10.08 20.66 22.69
CA PRO A 142 10.41 19.98 21.43
C PRO A 142 11.51 20.74 20.67
N PRO A 143 12.74 20.19 20.61
CA PRO A 143 13.88 20.90 20.03
C PRO A 143 13.63 21.21 18.56
N ASP A 144 14.28 22.26 18.07
CA ASP A 144 14.38 22.59 16.64
C ASP A 144 13.04 22.80 15.90
N SER A 145 11.91 22.97 16.60
CA SER A 145 10.60 23.28 15.99
C SER A 145 10.60 24.59 15.19
N GLU A 146 11.29 25.62 15.66
CA GLU A 146 11.52 26.86 14.90
C GLU A 146 12.49 26.64 13.72
N HIS A 147 13.55 25.85 13.94
CA HIS A 147 14.55 25.53 12.93
C HIS A 147 13.92 24.76 11.75
N LEU A 148 13.04 23.80 12.02
CA LEU A 148 12.23 23.10 11.04
C LEU A 148 11.39 24.10 10.21
N CYS A 149 10.71 25.04 10.86
CA CYS A 149 9.89 26.01 10.15
C CYS A 149 10.74 26.93 9.25
N ARG A 150 11.94 27.31 9.70
CA ARG A 150 12.93 28.06 8.89
C ARG A 150 13.38 27.28 7.65
N LEU A 151 13.68 25.99 7.81
CA LEU A 151 14.02 25.09 6.69
C LEU A 151 12.85 24.93 5.71
N LEU A 152 11.62 24.74 6.21
CA LEU A 152 10.41 24.60 5.39
C LEU A 152 10.12 25.89 4.60
N LEU A 153 10.24 27.07 5.22
CA LEU A 153 10.10 28.37 4.55
C LEU A 153 11.13 28.58 3.42
N GLN A 154 12.30 27.94 3.52
CA GLN A 154 13.34 27.94 2.48
C GLN A 154 13.17 26.83 1.43
N SER A 155 12.18 25.93 1.59
CA SER A 155 12.04 24.69 0.82
C SER A 155 10.67 24.59 0.14
N PRO A 156 10.36 25.44 -0.87
CA PRO A 156 9.03 25.53 -1.48
C PRO A 156 8.55 24.25 -2.19
N ASN A 157 9.45 23.30 -2.40
CA ASN A 157 9.15 21.98 -2.98
C ASN A 157 8.46 21.05 -1.95
N VAL A 158 8.60 21.31 -0.65
CA VAL A 158 7.89 20.53 0.39
C VAL A 158 6.40 20.88 0.35
N LYS A 159 5.59 19.85 0.09
CA LYS A 159 4.11 19.90 0.01
C LYS A 159 3.43 19.14 1.16
N GLU A 160 4.12 18.21 1.80
CA GLU A 160 3.55 17.35 2.83
C GLU A 160 4.40 17.37 4.12
N LEU A 161 3.76 17.65 5.26
CA LEU A 161 4.37 17.61 6.59
C LEU A 161 3.58 16.68 7.50
N ARG A 162 4.21 15.65 8.06
CA ARG A 162 3.57 14.68 8.96
C ARG A 162 4.05 14.73 10.40
N TYR A 163 3.12 14.47 11.32
CA TYR A 163 3.31 14.43 12.78
C TYR A 163 3.86 15.75 13.36
N CYS A 164 3.38 16.87 12.80
CA CYS A 164 3.68 18.22 13.27
C CYS A 164 3.26 18.37 14.74
N ARG A 165 4.21 18.63 15.65
CA ARG A 165 3.98 18.61 17.11
C ARG A 165 3.46 19.92 17.69
N THR A 166 3.61 21.02 16.95
CA THR A 166 3.20 22.37 17.36
C THR A 166 2.93 23.24 16.13
N LEU A 167 1.94 24.10 16.25
CA LEU A 167 1.49 25.08 15.27
C LEU A 167 1.88 26.53 15.65
N LYS A 168 2.59 26.71 16.79
CA LYS A 168 3.12 27.99 17.30
C LYS A 168 3.84 28.83 16.22
N TYR A 169 4.54 28.19 15.30
CA TYR A 169 5.27 28.84 14.21
C TYR A 169 4.48 28.73 12.89
N ARG A 170 4.43 29.81 12.11
CA ARG A 170 3.72 29.81 10.82
C ARG A 170 4.40 28.86 9.83
N LEU A 171 3.68 27.81 9.44
CA LEU A 171 4.05 26.91 8.35
C LEU A 171 3.92 27.63 6.99
N PRO A 172 4.75 27.29 5.99
CA PRO A 172 4.66 27.90 4.66
C PRO A 172 3.39 27.46 3.92
N ASP A 173 2.80 28.37 3.16
CA ASP A 173 1.65 28.11 2.28
C ASP A 173 1.98 27.18 1.08
N SER A 174 3.22 26.66 0.99
CA SER A 174 3.57 25.56 0.08
C SER A 174 3.05 24.19 0.54
N ILE A 175 2.71 24.05 1.83
CA ILE A 175 2.18 22.81 2.40
C ILE A 175 0.72 22.64 1.95
N GLN A 176 0.47 21.55 1.23
CA GLN A 176 -0.84 21.11 0.74
C GLN A 176 -1.43 19.99 1.59
N LYS A 177 -0.59 19.26 2.36
CA LYS A 177 -1.00 18.16 3.22
C LYS A 177 -0.32 18.26 4.58
N LEU A 178 -1.09 18.22 5.66
CA LEU A 178 -0.61 18.45 7.01
C LEU A 178 -1.18 17.42 7.99
N SER A 179 -0.32 16.63 8.61
CA SER A 179 -0.69 15.75 9.74
C SER A 179 -0.10 16.28 11.05
N ILE A 180 -0.92 16.35 12.10
CA ILE A 180 -0.68 17.09 13.33
C ILE A 180 -0.90 16.19 14.54
N CYS A 181 0.04 16.24 15.50
CA CYS A 181 -0.01 15.54 16.77
C CYS A 181 0.35 16.54 17.88
N LEU A 182 -0.60 17.42 18.23
CA LEU A 182 -0.35 18.58 19.08
C LEU A 182 0.12 18.19 20.49
N ALA A 183 1.01 19.01 21.04
CA ALA A 183 1.31 18.99 22.46
C ALA A 183 0.07 19.34 23.31
N TYR A 184 0.01 18.80 24.52
CA TYR A 184 -1.16 18.91 25.39
C TYR A 184 -1.51 20.38 25.72
N GLY A 185 -2.69 20.83 25.28
CA GLY A 185 -3.21 22.17 25.54
C GLY A 185 -3.02 23.19 24.41
N GLU A 186 -2.31 22.85 23.33
CA GLU A 186 -2.21 23.75 22.17
C GLU A 186 -3.53 23.80 21.38
N LYS A 187 -4.06 25.00 21.12
CA LYS A 187 -5.28 25.21 20.32
C LYS A 187 -4.92 25.49 18.86
N MET A 188 -5.70 24.94 17.93
CA MET A 188 -5.64 25.34 16.53
C MET A 188 -6.33 26.70 16.35
N THR A 189 -5.77 27.57 15.51
CA THR A 189 -6.43 28.78 15.03
C THR A 189 -6.24 28.92 13.52
N ALA A 190 -7.14 29.64 12.87
CA ALA A 190 -7.12 29.89 11.42
C ALA A 190 -5.80 30.54 10.91
N ASN A 191 -5.03 31.20 11.79
CA ASN A 191 -3.77 31.84 11.43
C ASN A 191 -2.56 30.88 11.40
N ASN A 192 -2.69 29.68 12.00
CA ASN A 192 -1.57 28.74 12.12
C ASN A 192 -1.58 27.64 11.04
N ILE A 193 -2.73 27.40 10.41
CA ILE A 193 -2.88 26.41 9.34
C ILE A 193 -2.64 27.11 7.98
N PRO A 194 -1.75 26.60 7.11
CA PRO A 194 -1.51 27.23 5.81
C PRO A 194 -2.77 27.24 4.92
N ARG A 195 -2.96 28.33 4.17
CA ARG A 195 -4.23 28.65 3.49
C ARG A 195 -4.54 27.79 2.26
N GLN A 196 -3.56 27.00 1.80
CA GLN A 196 -3.67 26.14 0.62
C GLN A 196 -3.67 24.64 0.99
N VAL A 197 -3.83 24.30 2.27
CA VAL A 197 -3.90 22.89 2.70
C VAL A 197 -5.19 22.26 2.17
N GLN A 198 -5.02 21.16 1.44
CA GLN A 198 -6.08 20.34 0.85
C GLN A 198 -6.36 19.08 1.69
N SER A 199 -5.43 18.66 2.55
CA SER A 199 -5.59 17.48 3.42
C SER A 199 -5.08 17.76 4.83
N ILE A 200 -5.94 17.57 5.84
CA ILE A 200 -5.58 17.68 7.27
C ILE A 200 -5.81 16.34 7.97
N SER A 201 -4.84 15.92 8.78
CA SER A 201 -4.91 14.74 9.65
C SER A 201 -4.61 15.16 11.09
N LEU A 202 -5.50 14.86 12.03
CA LEU A 202 -5.38 15.25 13.44
C LEU A 202 -5.33 14.01 14.33
N ASN A 203 -4.27 13.86 15.12
CA ASN A 203 -4.10 12.79 16.11
C ASN A 203 -4.25 11.36 15.54
N CYS A 204 -3.97 11.17 14.24
CA CYS A 204 -3.92 9.86 13.60
C CYS A 204 -2.65 9.11 14.04
N ASN A 205 -2.81 8.18 14.99
CA ASN A 205 -1.71 7.36 15.49
C ASN A 205 -1.13 6.43 14.41
N PHE A 206 0.16 6.11 14.54
CA PHE A 206 0.99 5.38 13.57
C PHE A 206 0.61 3.92 13.28
N PHE A 207 -0.48 3.40 13.86
CA PHE A 207 -0.87 1.98 13.78
C PHE A 207 -2.39 1.83 13.72
N ASP A 208 -2.86 0.95 12.83
CA ASP A 208 -4.27 0.54 12.69
C ASP A 208 -4.76 -0.39 13.82
N ARG A 209 -4.20 -0.23 15.03
CA ARG A 209 -4.64 -0.92 16.24
C ARG A 209 -5.37 0.09 17.12
N PRO A 210 -6.69 -0.06 17.37
CA PRO A 210 -7.33 0.74 18.41
C PRO A 210 -6.66 0.46 19.76
N PHE A 211 -6.28 1.52 20.46
CA PHE A 211 -5.85 1.38 21.86
C PHE A 211 -7.07 1.02 22.72
N THR A 212 -7.30 -0.28 22.89
CA THR A 212 -8.28 -0.84 23.83
C THR A 212 -7.79 -0.72 25.28
N ARG A 213 -7.62 0.52 25.73
CA ARG A 213 -7.59 0.85 27.15
C ARG A 213 -8.10 2.26 27.37
N ASP A 214 -9.20 2.35 28.10
CA ASP A 214 -9.62 3.58 28.76
C ASP A 214 -8.48 4.02 29.68
N VAL A 215 -7.88 5.17 29.38
CA VAL A 215 -6.89 5.83 30.24
C VAL A 215 -7.58 7.07 30.80
N SER A 216 -8.46 6.83 31.76
CA SER A 216 -9.23 7.86 32.46
C SER A 216 -8.26 8.84 33.12
N GLY A 217 -8.24 10.08 32.62
CA GLY A 217 -7.21 11.05 32.99
C GLY A 217 -7.17 12.25 32.05
N ASN A 218 -8.21 13.09 32.11
CA ASN A 218 -8.32 14.41 31.48
C ASN A 218 -7.90 14.46 29.99
N GLN A 219 -8.76 13.98 29.10
CA GLN A 219 -8.69 14.43 27.71
C GLN A 219 -9.27 15.85 27.61
N ASN A 220 -8.45 16.82 27.21
CA ASN A 220 -8.94 18.15 26.83
C ASN A 220 -9.81 18.01 25.57
N HIS A 221 -11.09 18.36 25.67
CA HIS A 221 -11.99 18.44 24.52
C HIS A 221 -11.49 19.53 23.55
N GLN A 222 -11.02 19.12 22.37
CA GLN A 222 -10.58 20.04 21.34
C GLN A 222 -11.72 20.28 20.35
N VAL A 223 -12.46 21.37 20.54
CA VAL A 223 -13.45 21.82 19.56
C VAL A 223 -12.72 22.45 18.37
N ILE A 224 -13.13 22.06 17.16
CA ILE A 224 -12.78 22.78 15.92
C ILE A 224 -13.85 23.85 15.71
N GLU A 225 -13.46 25.11 15.90
CA GLU A 225 -14.34 26.27 15.74
C GLU A 225 -14.54 26.64 14.25
N PRO A 226 -15.61 27.39 13.91
CA PRO A 226 -15.83 27.89 12.55
C PRO A 226 -14.64 28.68 12.00
N GLY A 227 -14.33 28.47 10.71
CA GLY A 227 -13.23 29.15 10.02
C GLY A 227 -11.81 28.71 10.43
N VAL A 228 -11.64 27.78 11.38
CA VAL A 228 -10.32 27.21 11.70
C VAL A 228 -9.79 26.33 10.56
N LEU A 229 -10.66 25.56 9.91
CA LEU A 229 -10.31 24.76 8.74
C LEU A 229 -10.32 25.63 7.46
N PRO A 230 -9.30 25.53 6.58
CA PRO A 230 -9.23 26.35 5.38
C PRO A 230 -10.27 25.89 4.34
N THR A 231 -10.82 26.84 3.59
CA THR A 231 -11.81 26.58 2.52
C THR A 231 -11.26 25.77 1.33
N SER A 232 -9.94 25.61 1.24
CA SER A 232 -9.25 24.73 0.28
C SER A 232 -9.24 23.24 0.68
N LEU A 233 -9.71 22.91 1.87
CA LEU A 233 -9.64 21.56 2.43
C LEU A 233 -10.61 20.61 1.72
N LYS A 234 -10.06 19.54 1.14
CA LYS A 234 -10.77 18.43 0.50
C LYS A 234 -10.86 17.21 1.41
N HIS A 235 -9.80 16.89 2.14
CA HIS A 235 -9.76 15.71 3.01
C HIS A 235 -9.54 16.10 4.48
N LEU A 236 -10.37 15.57 5.38
CA LEU A 236 -10.22 15.73 6.83
C LEU A 236 -10.20 14.35 7.52
N TYR A 237 -9.13 14.06 8.24
CA TYR A 237 -8.96 12.81 8.99
C TYR A 237 -8.85 13.10 10.49
N LEU A 238 -9.89 12.73 11.24
CA LEU A 238 -9.96 12.88 12.69
C LEU A 238 -9.63 11.55 13.36
N GLY A 239 -8.46 11.48 14.00
CA GLY A 239 -7.97 10.30 14.71
C GLY A 239 -8.67 10.01 16.04
N TYR A 240 -8.24 8.95 16.71
CA TYR A 240 -8.87 8.43 17.93
C TYR A 240 -8.54 9.30 19.17
N GLY A 241 -9.30 10.37 19.37
CA GLY A 241 -9.24 11.23 20.57
C GLY A 241 -10.44 12.18 20.66
N SER A 242 -10.57 12.91 21.78
CA SER A 242 -11.68 13.84 22.06
C SER A 242 -11.65 15.14 21.24
N ILE A 243 -11.62 15.02 19.90
CA ILE A 243 -11.87 16.13 18.98
C ILE A 243 -13.38 16.25 18.77
N GLN A 244 -13.92 17.46 18.87
CA GLN A 244 -15.33 17.78 18.60
C GLN A 244 -15.43 18.78 17.45
N LEU A 245 -16.51 18.71 16.67
CA LEU A 245 -16.78 19.64 15.57
C LEU A 245 -17.85 20.64 16.00
N HIS A 246 -17.62 21.94 15.78
CA HIS A 246 -18.71 22.91 15.80
C HIS A 246 -19.64 22.67 14.57
N PRO A 247 -20.96 22.89 14.66
CA PRO A 247 -21.89 22.70 13.53
C PRO A 247 -21.50 23.39 12.20
N GLU A 248 -20.73 24.48 12.28
CA GLU A 248 -20.23 25.27 11.14
C GLU A 248 -18.70 25.11 10.90
N SER A 249 -18.09 24.04 11.41
CA SER A 249 -16.63 23.83 11.30
C SER A 249 -16.18 23.15 10.00
N LEU A 250 -17.06 22.41 9.33
CA LEU A 250 -16.72 21.69 8.10
C LEU A 250 -16.75 22.62 6.88
N PRO A 251 -15.67 22.69 6.07
CA PRO A 251 -15.64 23.52 4.87
C PRO A 251 -16.47 22.91 3.73
N ALA A 252 -17.16 23.76 2.97
CA ALA A 252 -18.12 23.34 1.94
C ALA A 252 -17.53 22.59 0.71
N ASN A 253 -16.20 22.47 0.61
CA ASN A 253 -15.49 21.76 -0.46
C ASN A 253 -14.95 20.38 -0.01
N LEU A 254 -15.40 19.87 1.14
CA LEU A 254 -14.88 18.61 1.69
C LEU A 254 -15.39 17.41 0.89
N GLU A 255 -14.45 16.61 0.38
CA GLU A 255 -14.65 15.45 -0.49
C GLU A 255 -14.51 14.12 0.28
N VAL A 256 -13.62 14.10 1.29
CA VAL A 256 -13.32 12.95 2.14
C VAL A 256 -13.35 13.33 3.63
N LEU A 257 -14.11 12.59 4.44
CA LEU A 257 -14.17 12.75 5.89
C LEU A 257 -13.94 11.41 6.61
N GLN A 258 -12.86 11.31 7.39
CA GLN A 258 -12.74 10.27 8.40
C GLN A 258 -13.03 10.87 9.78
N ILE A 259 -13.99 10.29 10.50
CA ILE A 259 -14.35 10.67 11.87
C ILE A 259 -14.65 9.40 12.66
N GLY A 260 -14.09 9.27 13.86
CA GLY A 260 -14.23 8.07 14.69
C GLY A 260 -15.58 7.97 15.41
N ARG A 261 -15.59 7.21 16.52
CA ARG A 261 -16.75 6.96 17.39
C ARG A 261 -17.19 8.20 18.18
N VAL A 262 -17.78 9.16 17.49
CA VAL A 262 -18.37 10.39 18.03
C VAL A 262 -19.77 10.53 17.43
N ALA A 263 -20.75 10.93 18.25
CA ALA A 263 -22.10 11.23 17.78
C ALA A 263 -22.12 12.55 16.96
N PRO A 264 -23.05 12.73 16.01
CA PRO A 264 -23.17 13.97 15.27
C PRO A 264 -23.49 15.15 16.21
N PRO A 265 -22.74 16.27 16.14
CA PRO A 265 -23.11 17.52 16.83
C PRO A 265 -24.47 18.02 16.35
N THR A 266 -25.32 18.48 17.28
CA THR A 266 -26.65 19.01 16.97
C THR A 266 -26.57 20.16 15.96
N GLY A 267 -27.20 20.00 14.80
CA GLY A 267 -27.23 21.00 13.73
C GLY A 267 -26.02 21.02 12.80
N LEU A 268 -25.05 20.09 12.93
CA LEU A 268 -23.97 19.95 11.95
C LEU A 268 -24.54 19.65 10.55
N LEU A 269 -24.04 20.36 9.54
CA LEU A 269 -24.32 20.07 8.14
C LEU A 269 -23.12 19.36 7.50
N LEU A 270 -23.38 18.28 6.76
CA LEU A 270 -22.38 17.58 5.96
C LEU A 270 -22.29 18.23 4.56
N PRO A 271 -21.09 18.56 4.05
CA PRO A 271 -20.94 19.09 2.69
C PRO A 271 -21.40 18.11 1.61
N ASN A 272 -22.24 18.57 0.68
CA ASN A 272 -22.76 17.77 -0.45
C ASN A 272 -21.68 17.27 -1.43
N THR A 273 -20.45 17.77 -1.30
CA THR A 273 -19.25 17.31 -2.03
C THR A 273 -18.67 16.01 -1.49
N LEU A 274 -19.11 15.53 -0.32
CA LEU A 274 -18.60 14.29 0.29
C LEU A 274 -18.99 13.06 -0.55
N HIS A 275 -17.98 12.38 -1.08
CA HIS A 275 -18.14 11.09 -1.76
C HIS A 275 -17.60 9.90 -0.93
N THR A 276 -16.75 10.16 0.07
CA THR A 276 -16.14 9.11 0.90
C THR A 276 -16.16 9.49 2.38
N ILE A 277 -16.76 8.62 3.20
CA ILE A 277 -16.82 8.77 4.66
C ILE A 277 -16.27 7.51 5.34
N LEU A 278 -15.36 7.67 6.30
CA LEU A 278 -14.58 6.58 6.88
C LEU A 278 -14.64 6.53 8.41
N GLU A 279 -14.68 5.30 8.95
CA GLU A 279 -14.62 4.97 10.38
C GLU A 279 -15.75 5.56 11.25
N ILE A 280 -16.84 5.97 10.62
CA ILE A 280 -17.94 6.72 11.24
C ILE A 280 -18.84 5.81 12.06
N SER A 281 -19.52 6.40 13.06
CA SER A 281 -20.53 5.69 13.84
C SER A 281 -21.85 5.58 13.06
N SER A 282 -22.56 4.46 13.19
CA SER A 282 -23.86 4.26 12.56
C SER A 282 -24.93 5.26 13.01
N CYS A 283 -24.78 5.95 14.14
CA CYS A 283 -25.72 7.01 14.54
C CYS A 283 -25.78 8.22 13.58
N TRP A 284 -24.91 8.28 12.56
CA TRP A 284 -24.95 9.28 11.50
C TRP A 284 -25.84 8.89 10.30
N THR A 285 -26.33 7.64 10.19
CA THR A 285 -27.05 7.14 9.00
C THR A 285 -28.18 8.04 8.48
N PRO A 286 -29.05 8.67 9.31
CA PRO A 286 -30.08 9.58 8.81
C PRO A 286 -29.52 10.83 8.11
N MET A 287 -28.29 11.26 8.45
CA MET A 287 -27.59 12.36 7.79
C MET A 287 -26.88 11.90 6.51
N LEU A 288 -26.42 10.64 6.44
CA LEU A 288 -25.77 10.10 5.25
C LEU A 288 -26.75 10.02 4.08
N MET A 289 -28.02 9.72 4.35
CA MET A 289 -29.10 9.63 3.35
C MET A 289 -29.35 10.91 2.55
N THR A 290 -28.84 12.07 2.98
CA THR A 290 -29.02 13.35 2.24
C THR A 290 -27.90 13.65 1.26
N LEU A 291 -26.79 12.90 1.29
CA LEU A 291 -25.60 13.17 0.48
C LEU A 291 -25.75 12.60 -0.94
N PRO A 292 -25.78 13.44 -1.99
CA PRO A 292 -26.14 13.02 -3.36
C PRO A 292 -25.04 12.24 -4.10
N HIS A 293 -23.82 12.18 -3.53
CA HIS A 293 -22.62 11.67 -4.19
C HIS A 293 -21.82 10.68 -3.33
N LEU A 294 -22.37 10.22 -2.21
CA LEU A 294 -21.69 9.32 -1.27
C LEU A 294 -21.61 7.90 -1.85
N THR A 295 -20.43 7.51 -2.34
CA THR A 295 -20.15 6.19 -2.92
C THR A 295 -19.47 5.24 -1.95
N THR A 296 -18.69 5.77 -1.00
CA THR A 296 -17.83 4.96 -0.12
C THR A 296 -18.11 5.22 1.36
N LEU A 297 -18.41 4.17 2.11
CA LEU A 297 -18.72 4.24 3.55
C LEU A 297 -17.99 3.14 4.35
N SER A 298 -17.21 3.52 5.37
CA SER A 298 -16.72 2.61 6.41
C SER A 298 -17.37 2.92 7.76
N LEU A 299 -17.98 1.90 8.38
CA LEU A 299 -18.69 2.00 9.67
C LEU A 299 -17.91 1.32 10.80
N ARG A 300 -17.80 1.97 11.98
CA ARG A 300 -16.94 1.50 13.09
C ARG A 300 -17.52 1.68 14.50
N ASP A 301 -18.60 1.00 14.82
CA ASP A 301 -19.24 1.02 16.14
C ASP A 301 -18.79 -0.09 17.10
N SER A 302 -19.34 -0.05 18.31
CA SER A 302 -19.45 -1.18 19.25
C SER A 302 -20.90 -1.67 19.42
N THR A 303 -21.84 -1.18 18.61
CA THR A 303 -23.26 -1.60 18.60
C THR A 303 -23.41 -2.92 17.84
N ARG A 304 -24.04 -3.91 18.48
CA ARG A 304 -24.14 -5.28 17.93
C ARG A 304 -25.09 -5.46 16.76
N SER A 305 -25.86 -4.46 16.35
CA SER A 305 -26.89 -4.56 15.30
C SER A 305 -27.01 -3.26 14.52
N LEU A 306 -27.07 -3.36 13.20
CA LEU A 306 -27.29 -2.26 12.26
C LEU A 306 -28.58 -2.50 11.46
N VAL A 307 -29.29 -1.44 11.08
CA VAL A 307 -30.52 -1.50 10.26
C VAL A 307 -30.25 -0.78 8.93
N ILE A 308 -30.55 -1.43 7.80
CA ILE A 308 -30.02 -1.02 6.48
C ILE A 308 -30.96 -0.07 5.72
N ASN A 309 -32.17 0.14 6.22
CA ASN A 309 -33.16 1.09 5.67
C ASN A 309 -32.70 2.57 5.73
N GLU A 310 -31.46 2.82 6.17
CA GLU A 310 -30.82 4.12 6.33
C GLU A 310 -29.43 4.18 5.62
N LEU A 311 -29.13 3.24 4.71
CA LEU A 311 -27.93 3.31 3.85
C LEU A 311 -28.22 4.02 2.50
N PRO A 312 -27.37 4.98 2.07
CA PRO A 312 -27.56 5.71 0.82
C PRO A 312 -27.60 4.80 -0.42
N PRO A 313 -28.54 5.03 -1.37
CA PRO A 313 -28.64 4.23 -2.60
C PRO A 313 -27.52 4.50 -3.62
N THR A 314 -26.63 5.46 -3.33
CA THR A 314 -25.46 5.81 -4.14
C THR A 314 -24.22 4.99 -3.78
N LEU A 315 -24.24 4.19 -2.71
CA LEU A 315 -23.09 3.43 -2.25
C LEU A 315 -22.69 2.33 -3.25
N THR A 316 -21.38 2.25 -3.52
CA THR A 316 -20.69 1.17 -4.25
C THR A 316 -19.69 0.43 -3.36
N ASP A 317 -19.17 1.09 -2.32
CA ASP A 317 -18.09 0.60 -1.47
C ASP A 317 -18.52 0.66 0.00
N LEU A 318 -18.60 -0.49 0.68
CA LEU A 318 -19.07 -0.60 2.06
C LEU A 318 -18.16 -1.51 2.90
N SER A 319 -17.67 -1.03 4.03
CA SER A 319 -16.83 -1.81 4.94
C SER A 319 -17.20 -1.63 6.41
N PHE A 320 -16.89 -2.66 7.21
CA PHE A 320 -17.27 -2.76 8.61
C PHE A 320 -16.06 -3.00 9.51
N SER A 321 -15.62 -1.96 10.22
CA SER A 321 -14.48 -1.96 11.15
C SER A 321 -14.92 -2.26 12.62
N GLY A 322 -16.02 -2.98 12.80
CA GLY A 322 -16.61 -3.33 14.11
C GLY A 322 -17.47 -4.62 14.08
N ASP A 323 -17.83 -5.14 15.27
CA ASP A 323 -18.61 -6.38 15.44
C ASP A 323 -20.13 -6.16 15.23
N TYR A 324 -20.54 -6.15 13.96
CA TYR A 324 -21.95 -5.98 13.57
C TYR A 324 -22.65 -7.31 13.33
N GLN A 325 -23.87 -7.45 13.86
CA GLN A 325 -24.86 -8.39 13.33
C GLN A 325 -25.58 -7.72 12.14
N LEU A 326 -25.56 -8.40 11.00
CA LEU A 326 -26.21 -7.97 9.75
C LEU A 326 -27.42 -8.88 9.46
N ASN A 327 -28.61 -8.29 9.41
CA ASN A 327 -29.90 -8.99 9.30
C ASN A 327 -30.82 -8.37 8.20
N PHE A 328 -30.25 -7.81 7.13
CA PHE A 328 -30.97 -7.01 6.12
C PHE A 328 -30.44 -7.29 4.70
N GLU A 329 -31.24 -7.00 3.67
CA GLU A 329 -30.86 -7.14 2.25
C GLU A 329 -29.85 -6.06 1.83
N MET A 330 -28.68 -6.48 1.33
CA MET A 330 -27.62 -5.56 0.87
C MET A 330 -28.08 -4.76 -0.36
N PRO A 331 -27.71 -3.47 -0.53
CA PRO A 331 -28.01 -2.76 -1.76
C PRO A 331 -27.28 -3.41 -2.96
N PRO A 332 -27.96 -3.69 -4.09
CA PRO A 332 -27.33 -4.32 -5.26
C PRO A 332 -26.38 -3.39 -6.03
N THR A 333 -26.26 -2.12 -5.61
CA THR A 333 -25.28 -1.14 -6.10
C THR A 333 -23.87 -1.38 -5.54
N ILE A 334 -23.74 -2.13 -4.43
CA ILE A 334 -22.45 -2.45 -3.82
C ILE A 334 -21.64 -3.38 -4.74
N THR A 335 -20.44 -2.94 -5.11
CA THR A 335 -19.44 -3.72 -5.87
C THR A 335 -18.25 -4.11 -4.99
N HIS A 336 -17.95 -3.35 -3.95
CA HIS A 336 -16.87 -3.60 -2.99
C HIS A 336 -17.44 -3.73 -1.58
N LEU A 337 -17.29 -4.91 -0.97
CA LEU A 337 -17.88 -5.22 0.33
C LEU A 337 -16.89 -5.93 1.26
N ASP A 338 -16.71 -5.40 2.48
CA ASP A 338 -15.89 -6.04 3.51
C ASP A 338 -16.72 -6.46 4.73
N LEU A 339 -16.97 -7.78 4.84
CA LEU A 339 -17.70 -8.44 5.92
C LEU A 339 -16.77 -9.12 6.94
N SER A 340 -15.46 -8.81 6.97
CA SER A 340 -14.48 -9.48 7.83
C SER A 340 -14.86 -9.48 9.32
N ASN A 341 -15.41 -8.37 9.83
CA ASN A 341 -15.82 -8.24 11.23
C ASN A 341 -17.31 -8.54 11.48
N CYS A 342 -18.05 -9.02 10.47
CA CYS A 342 -19.51 -9.14 10.54
C CYS A 342 -20.01 -10.55 10.87
N ARG A 343 -21.11 -10.60 11.64
CA ARG A 343 -21.94 -11.79 11.85
C ARG A 343 -23.21 -11.65 11.02
N PHE A 344 -23.39 -12.52 10.03
CA PHE A 344 -24.46 -12.40 9.03
C PHE A 344 -24.89 -13.79 8.54
N GLU A 345 -26.10 -13.92 8.00
CA GLU A 345 -26.51 -15.11 7.24
C GLU A 345 -26.67 -14.81 5.75
N TYR A 346 -26.05 -15.65 4.91
CA TYR A 346 -25.88 -15.39 3.47
C TYR A 346 -27.18 -15.13 2.71
N TYR A 347 -28.28 -15.80 3.09
CA TYR A 347 -29.59 -15.62 2.46
C TYR A 347 -30.36 -14.39 2.96
N GLN A 348 -29.93 -13.76 4.07
CA GLN A 348 -30.51 -12.51 4.56
C GLN A 348 -29.86 -11.31 3.87
N ILE A 349 -28.52 -11.34 3.71
CA ILE A 349 -27.79 -10.25 3.06
C ILE A 349 -27.78 -10.32 1.53
N PHE A 350 -27.91 -11.52 0.95
CA PHE A 350 -28.02 -11.73 -0.50
C PHE A 350 -29.22 -12.63 -0.84
N PRO A 351 -30.47 -12.15 -0.62
CA PRO A 351 -31.66 -12.89 -1.00
C PRO A 351 -31.76 -13.04 -2.53
N VAL A 352 -32.37 -14.14 -2.97
CA VAL A 352 -32.46 -14.53 -4.41
C VAL A 352 -33.35 -13.62 -5.26
N THR A 353 -33.99 -12.63 -4.65
CA THR A 353 -34.77 -11.56 -5.29
C THR A 353 -33.91 -10.56 -6.06
N SER A 354 -32.66 -10.37 -5.63
CA SER A 354 -31.75 -9.34 -6.16
C SER A 354 -30.48 -9.95 -6.73
N ASN A 355 -29.94 -9.32 -7.78
CA ASN A 355 -28.71 -9.75 -8.45
C ASN A 355 -27.54 -8.87 -8.02
N TYR A 356 -26.45 -9.50 -7.59
CA TYR A 356 -25.27 -8.86 -7.03
C TYR A 356 -24.04 -9.07 -7.91
N ARG A 357 -23.25 -8.01 -8.12
CA ARG A 357 -22.01 -8.04 -8.91
C ARG A 357 -20.87 -7.45 -8.10
N LEU A 358 -20.29 -8.30 -7.25
CA LEU A 358 -19.19 -7.93 -6.38
C LEU A 358 -17.87 -8.04 -7.17
N GLU A 359 -17.21 -6.91 -7.38
CA GLU A 359 -15.83 -6.88 -7.86
C GLU A 359 -14.90 -7.42 -6.79
N VAL A 360 -15.13 -7.04 -5.52
CA VAL A 360 -14.39 -7.55 -4.35
C VAL A 360 -15.33 -7.88 -3.19
N LEU A 361 -15.22 -9.10 -2.67
CA LEU A 361 -15.82 -9.51 -1.39
C LEU A 361 -14.73 -9.96 -0.41
N THR A 362 -14.60 -9.28 0.73
CA THR A 362 -13.85 -9.78 1.90
C THR A 362 -14.82 -10.41 2.90
N THR A 363 -14.53 -11.61 3.41
CA THR A 363 -15.48 -12.36 4.27
C THR A 363 -14.83 -13.45 5.13
N THR A 364 -15.44 -13.73 6.29
CA THR A 364 -15.11 -14.85 7.22
C THR A 364 -15.93 -16.12 6.96
N LYS A 365 -17.02 -16.03 6.19
CA LYS A 365 -17.86 -17.16 5.74
C LYS A 365 -17.74 -17.31 4.21
N LEU A 366 -18.05 -18.49 3.65
CA LEU A 366 -18.08 -18.71 2.19
C LEU A 366 -19.51 -18.73 1.65
N PRO A 367 -19.76 -18.22 0.42
CA PRO A 367 -21.09 -18.25 -0.20
C PRO A 367 -21.55 -19.69 -0.44
N LYS A 368 -22.85 -19.94 -0.35
CA LYS A 368 -23.40 -21.29 -0.58
C LYS A 368 -23.55 -21.54 -2.07
N GLN A 369 -23.10 -22.71 -2.55
CA GLN A 369 -23.04 -23.10 -3.98
C GLN A 369 -24.32 -22.88 -4.81
N GLN A 370 -25.47 -22.74 -4.16
CA GLN A 370 -26.78 -22.60 -4.80
C GLN A 370 -27.17 -21.14 -5.09
N GLN A 371 -26.39 -20.14 -4.64
CA GLN A 371 -26.67 -18.70 -4.86
C GLN A 371 -26.16 -18.24 -6.24
N THR A 372 -26.92 -18.53 -7.30
CA THR A 372 -26.62 -18.06 -8.67
C THR A 372 -26.78 -16.56 -8.87
N ASN A 373 -27.43 -15.86 -7.93
CA ASN A 373 -27.69 -14.43 -7.97
C ASN A 373 -26.53 -13.55 -7.47
N VAL A 374 -25.40 -14.15 -7.04
CA VAL A 374 -24.23 -13.42 -6.52
C VAL A 374 -22.99 -13.76 -7.35
N HIS A 375 -22.56 -12.82 -8.20
CA HIS A 375 -21.30 -12.91 -8.93
C HIS A 375 -20.17 -12.25 -8.12
N ILE A 376 -19.02 -12.92 -8.00
CA ILE A 376 -17.85 -12.44 -7.26
C ILE A 376 -16.61 -12.58 -8.15
N SER A 377 -16.00 -11.46 -8.56
CA SER A 377 -14.77 -11.48 -9.37
C SER A 377 -13.53 -11.78 -8.52
N LYS A 378 -13.42 -11.12 -7.36
CA LYS A 378 -12.37 -11.37 -6.35
C LYS A 378 -12.96 -11.72 -4.98
N LEU A 379 -12.52 -12.85 -4.42
CA LEU A 379 -12.85 -13.28 -3.06
C LEU A 379 -11.61 -13.22 -2.16
N VAL A 380 -11.70 -12.47 -1.06
CA VAL A 380 -10.70 -12.43 0.02
C VAL A 380 -11.27 -13.16 1.23
N PHE A 381 -10.86 -14.41 1.43
CA PHE A 381 -11.37 -15.26 2.50
C PHE A 381 -10.44 -15.23 3.72
N GLN A 382 -10.97 -14.74 4.84
CA GLN A 382 -10.23 -14.50 6.08
C GLN A 382 -10.84 -15.34 7.20
N CYS A 383 -10.50 -16.63 7.28
CA CYS A 383 -11.04 -17.50 8.32
C CYS A 383 -9.96 -18.33 9.01
N LEU A 384 -9.83 -18.15 10.32
CA LEU A 384 -8.81 -18.78 11.17
C LEU A 384 -9.23 -20.16 11.70
N THR A 385 -10.44 -20.63 11.38
CA THR A 385 -11.09 -21.78 12.05
C THR A 385 -11.79 -22.76 11.10
N LEU A 386 -11.78 -22.55 9.78
CA LEU A 386 -12.52 -23.36 8.81
C LEU A 386 -11.76 -24.64 8.37
N GLY A 387 -11.23 -25.38 9.34
CA GLY A 387 -10.71 -26.75 9.23
C GLY A 387 -10.02 -27.10 7.91
N THR A 388 -10.74 -27.84 7.05
CA THR A 388 -10.29 -28.20 5.71
C THR A 388 -11.28 -27.68 4.67
N LEU A 389 -10.79 -26.89 3.72
CA LEU A 389 -11.47 -26.59 2.46
C LEU A 389 -11.48 -27.86 1.59
N THR A 390 -12.68 -28.25 1.16
CA THR A 390 -12.92 -29.42 0.28
C THR A 390 -13.50 -28.97 -1.07
N PRO A 391 -13.49 -29.84 -2.11
CA PRO A 391 -14.04 -29.52 -3.42
C PRO A 391 -15.44 -28.92 -3.39
N GLY A 392 -15.60 -27.82 -4.13
CA GLY A 392 -16.88 -27.13 -4.32
C GLY A 392 -17.29 -26.13 -3.23
N ILE A 393 -16.67 -26.09 -2.04
CA ILE A 393 -17.05 -25.09 -1.01
C ILE A 393 -16.83 -23.64 -1.53
N ILE A 394 -15.79 -23.44 -2.34
CA ILE A 394 -15.54 -22.17 -3.03
C ILE A 394 -16.35 -22.14 -4.35
N PRO A 395 -17.21 -21.12 -4.59
CA PRO A 395 -17.99 -21.02 -5.82
C PRO A 395 -17.13 -20.93 -7.09
N ALA A 396 -17.58 -21.57 -8.17
CA ALA A 396 -17.01 -21.37 -9.50
C ALA A 396 -17.37 -19.98 -10.05
N GLY A 397 -16.49 -19.44 -10.91
CA GLY A 397 -16.64 -18.10 -11.51
C GLY A 397 -15.73 -17.04 -10.88
N ILE A 398 -15.17 -17.30 -9.70
CA ILE A 398 -14.16 -16.44 -9.07
C ILE A 398 -12.86 -16.48 -9.88
N GLU A 399 -12.35 -15.31 -10.31
CA GLU A 399 -11.10 -15.19 -11.06
C GLU A 399 -9.89 -14.94 -10.15
N SER A 400 -10.10 -14.24 -9.02
CA SER A 400 -9.06 -13.96 -8.02
C SER A 400 -9.47 -14.45 -6.64
N LEU A 401 -8.63 -15.29 -6.03
CA LEU A 401 -8.85 -15.90 -4.73
C LEU A 401 -7.68 -15.59 -3.80
N ASP A 402 -7.97 -14.96 -2.66
CA ASP A 402 -7.00 -14.71 -1.61
C ASP A 402 -7.37 -15.46 -0.32
N LEU A 403 -6.52 -16.41 0.06
CA LEU A 403 -6.64 -17.23 1.27
C LEU A 403 -5.51 -16.91 2.27
N SER A 404 -4.71 -15.85 2.07
CA SER A 404 -3.49 -15.65 2.86
C SER A 404 -3.72 -15.35 4.35
N MET A 405 -4.93 -14.90 4.70
CA MET A 405 -5.37 -14.68 6.08
C MET A 405 -6.18 -15.85 6.64
N SER A 406 -6.24 -16.99 5.94
CA SER A 406 -6.89 -18.22 6.38
C SER A 406 -5.88 -19.26 6.84
N ILE A 407 -6.25 -20.10 7.82
CA ILE A 407 -5.40 -21.18 8.37
C ILE A 407 -6.06 -22.55 8.10
N ASN A 408 -6.62 -22.72 6.90
CA ASN A 408 -7.38 -23.91 6.54
C ASN A 408 -6.51 -24.84 5.69
N ASN A 409 -6.57 -26.14 5.94
CA ASN A 409 -6.03 -27.12 5.01
C ASN A 409 -6.82 -27.05 3.69
N ILE A 410 -6.17 -27.25 2.55
CA ILE A 410 -6.82 -27.19 1.24
C ILE A 410 -6.67 -28.55 0.56
N SER A 411 -7.79 -29.20 0.24
CA SER A 411 -7.78 -30.46 -0.49
C SER A 411 -7.63 -30.24 -2.00
N VAL A 412 -7.07 -31.22 -2.73
CA VAL A 412 -7.04 -31.24 -4.20
C VAL A 412 -8.45 -30.98 -4.76
N GLY A 413 -8.57 -30.08 -5.74
CA GLY A 413 -9.85 -29.68 -6.34
C GLY A 413 -10.71 -28.70 -5.52
N SER A 414 -10.20 -28.15 -4.42
CA SER A 414 -10.94 -27.14 -3.60
C SER A 414 -10.79 -25.71 -4.12
N ILE A 415 -9.82 -25.46 -5.00
CA ILE A 415 -9.63 -24.20 -5.71
C ILE A 415 -10.29 -24.35 -7.09
N PRO A 416 -11.27 -23.50 -7.47
CA PRO A 416 -11.94 -23.64 -8.75
C PRO A 416 -11.03 -23.34 -9.96
N GLU A 417 -11.23 -24.07 -11.05
CA GLU A 417 -10.58 -23.85 -12.37
C GLU A 417 -10.90 -22.47 -13.00
N SER A 418 -11.78 -21.66 -12.42
CA SER A 418 -11.95 -20.25 -12.82
C SER A 418 -10.84 -19.34 -12.29
N VAL A 419 -10.10 -19.76 -11.27
CA VAL A 419 -9.10 -18.94 -10.59
C VAL A 419 -7.84 -18.80 -11.45
N LYS A 420 -7.48 -17.55 -11.74
CA LYS A 420 -6.28 -17.12 -12.47
C LYS A 420 -5.24 -16.46 -11.55
N HIS A 421 -5.70 -15.83 -10.46
CA HIS A 421 -4.86 -15.13 -9.50
C HIS A 421 -5.09 -15.69 -8.09
N LEU A 422 -4.11 -16.40 -7.55
CA LEU A 422 -4.20 -17.10 -6.27
C LEU A 422 -3.21 -16.52 -5.26
N SER A 423 -3.66 -16.23 -4.03
CA SER A 423 -2.83 -15.77 -2.91
C SER A 423 -2.98 -16.72 -1.72
N LEU A 424 -1.87 -17.28 -1.24
CA LEU A 424 -1.80 -18.31 -0.19
C LEU A 424 -0.77 -17.96 0.89
N ASN A 425 -0.95 -18.53 2.08
CA ASN A 425 -0.01 -18.48 3.19
C ASN A 425 0.38 -19.92 3.54
N MET A 426 1.52 -20.39 3.01
CA MET A 426 1.88 -21.80 3.01
C MET A 426 2.61 -22.15 4.31
N VAL A 427 1.86 -22.71 5.27
CA VAL A 427 2.34 -23.05 6.63
C VAL A 427 2.52 -24.57 6.83
N TYR A 428 2.07 -25.39 5.88
CA TYR A 428 2.03 -26.85 5.98
C TYR A 428 2.59 -27.52 4.71
N GLU A 429 3.04 -28.77 4.82
CA GLU A 429 3.77 -29.50 3.76
C GLU A 429 2.85 -30.09 2.66
N SER A 430 1.56 -30.22 2.92
CA SER A 430 0.60 -31.03 2.14
C SER A 430 -0.23 -30.23 1.12
N TYR A 431 0.45 -29.51 0.21
CA TYR A 431 -0.20 -28.76 -0.90
C TYR A 431 0.10 -29.33 -2.30
N GLN A 432 0.54 -30.59 -2.40
CA GLN A 432 0.75 -31.24 -3.70
C GLN A 432 -0.57 -31.33 -4.47
N ASP A 433 -0.53 -30.98 -5.76
CA ASP A 433 -1.67 -31.04 -6.71
C ASP A 433 -2.91 -30.19 -6.28
N VAL A 434 -2.75 -29.28 -5.32
CA VAL A 434 -3.83 -28.40 -4.83
C VAL A 434 -4.07 -27.17 -5.73
N ILE A 435 -3.02 -26.68 -6.39
CA ILE A 435 -3.08 -25.47 -7.22
C ILE A 435 -3.40 -25.87 -8.67
N PRO A 436 -4.55 -25.44 -9.25
CA PRO A 436 -4.93 -25.86 -10.58
C PRO A 436 -4.06 -25.21 -11.66
N GLU A 437 -3.93 -25.90 -12.82
CA GLU A 437 -3.17 -25.44 -13.99
C GLU A 437 -3.81 -24.22 -14.70
N THR A 438 -4.84 -23.59 -14.12
CA THR A 438 -5.43 -22.32 -14.57
C THR A 438 -4.80 -21.09 -13.90
N VAL A 439 -4.01 -21.27 -12.84
CA VAL A 439 -3.43 -20.17 -12.05
C VAL A 439 -2.24 -19.53 -12.79
N GLU A 440 -2.51 -18.39 -13.42
CA GLU A 440 -1.49 -17.59 -14.12
C GLU A 440 -0.61 -16.76 -13.17
N THR A 441 -1.13 -16.40 -11.98
CA THR A 441 -0.40 -15.65 -10.94
C THR A 441 -0.54 -16.32 -9.58
N LEU A 442 0.58 -16.66 -8.97
CA LEU A 442 0.65 -17.29 -7.64
C LEU A 442 1.42 -16.39 -6.69
N GLN A 443 0.77 -15.99 -5.61
CA GLN A 443 1.31 -15.20 -4.51
C GLN A 443 1.41 -16.08 -3.26
N LEU A 444 2.62 -16.28 -2.75
CA LEU A 444 2.85 -16.95 -1.46
C LEU A 444 3.41 -15.93 -0.47
N HIS A 445 2.80 -15.82 0.71
CA HIS A 445 3.26 -14.93 1.78
C HIS A 445 4.27 -15.60 2.73
N ARG A 446 4.20 -16.94 2.82
CA ARG A 446 5.15 -17.81 3.51
C ARG A 446 5.45 -19.03 2.66
N THR A 447 6.60 -19.63 2.92
CA THR A 447 7.30 -20.51 1.97
C THR A 447 8.16 -21.58 2.64
N ASP A 448 8.03 -21.74 3.95
CA ASP A 448 9.04 -22.41 4.78
C ASP A 448 8.96 -23.95 4.71
N SER A 449 7.90 -24.48 4.10
CA SER A 449 7.56 -25.90 3.99
C SER A 449 7.25 -26.35 2.55
N LEU A 450 7.82 -25.67 1.54
CA LEU A 450 7.48 -25.90 0.12
C LEU A 450 8.32 -26.99 -0.55
N THR A 451 7.65 -27.93 -1.21
CA THR A 451 8.24 -28.97 -2.07
C THR A 451 8.09 -28.61 -3.55
N THR A 452 9.01 -29.04 -4.41
CA THR A 452 9.19 -28.54 -5.80
C THR A 452 7.98 -28.68 -6.73
N ASN A 453 6.98 -29.47 -6.37
CA ASN A 453 5.90 -29.91 -7.27
C ASN A 453 4.60 -29.10 -7.09
N ILE A 454 4.60 -28.04 -6.28
CA ILE A 454 3.40 -27.26 -5.93
C ILE A 454 3.04 -26.18 -6.99
N ILE A 455 3.97 -25.80 -7.87
CA ILE A 455 3.72 -24.76 -8.90
C ILE A 455 3.16 -25.36 -10.21
N PRO A 456 2.04 -24.83 -10.75
CA PRO A 456 1.53 -25.21 -12.06
C PRO A 456 2.45 -24.74 -13.19
N LYS A 457 2.43 -25.50 -14.30
CA LYS A 457 3.27 -25.28 -15.50
C LYS A 457 2.83 -24.06 -16.30
N THR A 458 1.57 -23.65 -16.18
CA THR A 458 1.01 -22.45 -16.81
C THR A 458 1.38 -21.14 -16.13
N LEU A 459 2.05 -21.20 -14.96
CA LEU A 459 2.31 -20.03 -14.12
C LEU A 459 3.13 -18.95 -14.86
N LYS A 460 2.52 -17.78 -15.05
CA LYS A 460 3.14 -16.62 -15.71
C LYS A 460 3.90 -15.75 -14.71
N THR A 461 3.37 -15.57 -13.50
CA THR A 461 3.95 -14.74 -12.44
C THR A 461 3.98 -15.45 -11.09
N LEU A 462 5.17 -15.65 -10.52
CA LEU A 462 5.38 -16.10 -9.15
C LEU A 462 5.73 -14.91 -8.24
N ILE A 463 5.07 -14.76 -7.10
CA ILE A 463 5.35 -13.70 -6.12
C ILE A 463 5.58 -14.32 -4.74
N ILE A 464 6.77 -14.13 -4.18
CA ILE A 464 7.25 -14.86 -3.00
C ILE A 464 8.12 -13.96 -2.10
N PRO A 465 8.22 -14.21 -0.77
CA PRO A 465 9.29 -13.65 0.03
C PRO A 465 10.67 -14.10 -0.49
N PHE A 466 11.72 -13.32 -0.26
CA PHE A 466 13.09 -13.73 -0.54
C PHE A 466 13.71 -14.49 0.64
N SER A 467 14.23 -15.69 0.41
CA SER A 467 14.90 -16.51 1.43
C SER A 467 15.81 -17.58 0.81
N LYS A 468 16.69 -18.19 1.62
CA LYS A 468 17.51 -19.33 1.19
C LYS A 468 16.70 -20.58 0.79
N SER A 469 15.53 -20.78 1.40
CA SER A 469 14.62 -21.90 1.12
C SER A 469 13.86 -21.70 -0.19
N THR A 470 13.32 -20.50 -0.43
CA THR A 470 12.55 -20.22 -1.66
C THR A 470 13.34 -20.43 -2.93
N LEU A 471 14.62 -20.05 -2.96
CA LEU A 471 15.46 -20.22 -4.16
C LEU A 471 15.57 -21.67 -4.65
N GLN A 472 15.41 -22.64 -3.76
CA GLN A 472 15.49 -24.09 -4.08
C GLN A 472 14.15 -24.64 -4.61
N PHE A 473 13.04 -24.00 -4.25
CA PHE A 473 11.68 -24.40 -4.64
C PHE A 473 11.27 -23.91 -6.04
N ILE A 474 11.83 -22.78 -6.51
CA ILE A 474 11.42 -22.19 -7.80
C ILE A 474 11.71 -23.16 -8.96
N PRO A 475 10.70 -23.54 -9.76
CA PRO A 475 10.78 -24.66 -10.70
C PRO A 475 11.68 -24.36 -11.91
N ARG A 476 11.96 -25.41 -12.68
CA ARG A 476 12.73 -25.34 -13.92
C ARG A 476 11.93 -25.92 -15.09
N PRO A 477 11.74 -25.19 -16.20
CA PRO A 477 12.22 -23.83 -16.47
C PRO A 477 11.60 -22.78 -15.53
N LEU A 478 12.32 -21.70 -15.25
CA LEU A 478 11.81 -20.61 -14.40
C LEU A 478 10.51 -19.99 -14.99
N PRO A 479 9.57 -19.54 -14.14
CA PRO A 479 8.41 -18.76 -14.56
C PRO A 479 8.79 -17.51 -15.38
N PRO A 480 7.94 -17.06 -16.34
CA PRO A 480 8.18 -15.86 -17.14
C PRO A 480 8.43 -14.58 -16.32
N LYS A 481 7.83 -14.49 -15.13
CA LYS A 481 8.06 -13.42 -14.16
C LYS A 481 8.16 -14.00 -12.73
N ILE A 482 9.15 -13.53 -11.98
CA ILE A 482 9.29 -13.77 -10.54
C ILE A 482 9.40 -12.42 -9.85
N ILE A 483 8.69 -12.23 -8.74
CA ILE A 483 8.71 -11.03 -7.92
C ILE A 483 9.07 -11.46 -6.50
N PHE A 484 10.28 -11.12 -6.06
CA PHE A 484 10.69 -11.28 -4.68
C PHE A 484 10.21 -10.09 -3.84
N ARG A 485 9.57 -10.34 -2.70
CA ARG A 485 9.22 -9.33 -1.69
C ARG A 485 10.17 -9.42 -0.49
N GLU A 486 10.54 -8.26 0.03
CA GLU A 486 11.15 -8.10 1.34
C GLU A 486 10.02 -7.96 2.38
N THR A 487 10.04 -8.74 3.47
CA THR A 487 8.84 -8.96 4.32
C THR A 487 8.30 -7.72 5.00
N ASP A 488 9.18 -6.76 5.30
CA ASP A 488 8.88 -5.57 6.10
C ASP A 488 9.12 -4.27 5.32
N LEU A 489 9.48 -4.37 4.03
CA LEU A 489 9.79 -3.24 3.15
C LEU A 489 9.20 -3.46 1.76
N GLN A 490 8.46 -2.48 1.25
CA GLN A 490 7.80 -2.53 -0.07
C GLN A 490 8.76 -2.54 -1.29
N HIS A 491 10.05 -2.84 -1.08
CA HIS A 491 11.00 -3.06 -2.16
C HIS A 491 10.80 -4.47 -2.71
N ALA A 492 10.15 -4.55 -3.87
CA ALA A 492 10.14 -5.76 -4.66
C ALA A 492 11.41 -5.83 -5.53
N SER A 493 11.89 -7.04 -5.79
CA SER A 493 12.98 -7.30 -6.73
C SER A 493 12.50 -8.28 -7.80
N HIS A 494 12.40 -7.78 -9.02
CA HIS A 494 11.75 -8.46 -10.12
C HIS A 494 12.78 -9.20 -10.97
N ILE A 495 12.36 -10.35 -11.51
CA ILE A 495 13.06 -11.10 -12.54
C ILE A 495 12.06 -11.40 -13.66
N ARG A 496 12.44 -11.17 -14.92
CA ARG A 496 11.62 -11.44 -16.10
C ARG A 496 12.41 -12.15 -17.18
N LYS A 497 11.79 -13.13 -17.81
CA LYS A 497 12.33 -13.89 -18.93
C LYS A 497 12.48 -13.00 -20.18
N LEU A 498 13.64 -13.04 -20.82
CA LEU A 498 13.93 -12.36 -22.09
C LEU A 498 13.73 -13.32 -23.27
N ASP A 499 14.26 -14.53 -23.15
CA ASP A 499 14.16 -15.59 -24.16
C ASP A 499 14.16 -16.99 -23.49
N HIS A 500 14.44 -18.05 -24.24
CA HIS A 500 14.46 -19.43 -23.73
C HIS A 500 15.49 -19.69 -22.62
N GLN A 501 16.53 -18.87 -22.51
CA GLN A 501 17.72 -19.09 -21.68
C GLN A 501 18.08 -17.89 -20.80
N TYR A 502 17.76 -16.66 -21.19
CA TYR A 502 18.17 -15.44 -20.50
C TYR A 502 17.03 -14.73 -19.75
N TYR A 503 17.38 -14.16 -18.61
CA TYR A 503 16.50 -13.44 -17.70
C TYR A 503 17.12 -12.10 -17.30
N LEU A 504 16.27 -11.11 -17.08
CA LEU A 504 16.62 -9.76 -16.63
C LEU A 504 16.15 -9.56 -15.19
N LEU A 505 17.03 -9.07 -14.32
CA LEU A 505 16.76 -8.65 -12.95
C LEU A 505 16.73 -7.12 -12.83
N PHE A 506 15.80 -6.59 -12.05
CA PHE A 506 15.75 -5.20 -11.61
C PHE A 506 15.22 -5.17 -10.16
N GLY A 507 15.91 -4.47 -9.26
CA GLY A 507 15.46 -4.38 -7.87
C GLY A 507 16.42 -3.64 -6.93
N LYS A 508 16.10 -3.70 -5.64
CA LYS A 508 17.01 -3.30 -4.55
C LYS A 508 18.07 -4.40 -4.36
N PRO A 509 19.38 -4.09 -4.34
CA PRO A 509 20.38 -5.05 -3.86
C PRO A 509 20.02 -5.51 -2.44
N MET A 510 19.83 -6.82 -2.26
CA MET A 510 19.51 -7.39 -0.95
C MET A 510 20.81 -7.74 -0.23
N GLU A 511 21.04 -7.13 0.93
CA GLU A 511 22.23 -7.32 1.76
C GLU A 511 22.06 -8.51 2.73
N GLU A 512 23.16 -9.09 3.20
CA GLU A 512 23.15 -10.21 4.15
C GLU A 512 22.69 -9.78 5.54
N PHE A 513 21.37 -9.69 5.76
CA PHE A 513 20.85 -9.37 7.09
C PHE A 513 21.04 -10.56 8.05
N LYS A 514 21.72 -10.31 9.17
CA LYS A 514 21.87 -11.27 10.26
C LYS A 514 20.65 -11.17 11.19
N GLY A 515 19.68 -12.04 10.99
CA GLY A 515 18.42 -12.02 11.75
C GLY A 515 18.64 -12.11 13.26
N MET A 516 17.90 -11.30 14.04
CA MET A 516 18.06 -11.21 15.50
C MET A 516 17.78 -12.53 16.25
N PHE A 517 17.14 -13.49 15.58
CA PHE A 517 16.78 -14.81 16.11
C PHE A 517 17.32 -15.99 15.27
N THR A 518 18.13 -15.74 14.24
CA THR A 518 18.66 -16.78 13.33
C THR A 518 20.16 -16.61 13.12
N SER A 519 20.94 -17.65 13.41
CA SER A 519 22.39 -17.65 13.21
C SER A 519 22.81 -17.71 11.73
N GLU A 520 21.94 -18.19 10.84
CA GLU A 520 22.19 -18.22 9.40
C GLU A 520 22.16 -16.82 8.76
N ARG A 521 23.04 -16.62 7.78
CA ARG A 521 23.00 -15.47 6.87
C ARG A 521 21.92 -15.72 5.81
N GLN A 522 21.03 -14.77 5.59
CA GLN A 522 20.21 -14.77 4.38
C GLN A 522 21.12 -14.60 3.14
N PRO A 523 20.75 -15.18 1.97
CA PRO A 523 21.41 -14.89 0.71
C PRO A 523 21.35 -13.39 0.36
N ALA A 524 22.18 -12.98 -0.58
CA ALA A 524 22.32 -11.59 -0.99
C ALA A 524 22.64 -11.51 -2.49
N PHE A 525 22.07 -10.54 -3.19
CA PHE A 525 22.49 -10.18 -4.54
C PHE A 525 22.80 -8.69 -4.59
N HIS A 526 23.97 -8.37 -5.15
CA HIS A 526 24.61 -7.07 -5.01
C HIS A 526 24.26 -6.13 -6.18
N PHE A 527 23.19 -6.45 -6.92
CA PHE A 527 22.91 -5.91 -8.25
C PHE A 527 21.56 -5.20 -8.29
N THR A 528 21.55 -3.97 -8.81
CA THR A 528 20.33 -3.21 -9.09
C THR A 528 19.73 -3.62 -10.42
N THR A 529 20.58 -3.95 -11.41
CA THR A 529 20.19 -4.53 -12.70
C THR A 529 21.22 -5.55 -13.17
N ALA A 530 20.76 -6.66 -13.75
CA ALA A 530 21.62 -7.68 -14.37
C ALA A 530 20.86 -8.49 -15.43
N ILE A 531 21.55 -8.99 -16.45
CA ILE A 531 21.07 -10.06 -17.34
C ILE A 531 21.89 -11.32 -17.02
N PHE A 532 21.22 -12.47 -16.94
CA PHE A 532 21.86 -13.75 -16.60
C PHE A 532 21.21 -14.93 -17.34
N HIS A 533 22.01 -15.97 -17.58
CA HIS A 533 21.55 -17.24 -18.12
C HIS A 533 20.87 -18.10 -17.03
N GLU A 534 19.84 -18.89 -17.35
CA GLU A 534 18.98 -19.56 -16.37
C GLU A 534 19.74 -20.42 -15.34
N SER A 535 20.76 -21.16 -15.79
CA SER A 535 21.63 -21.99 -14.94
C SER A 535 22.46 -21.18 -13.94
N LYS A 536 22.55 -19.86 -14.11
CA LYS A 536 23.20 -18.91 -13.20
C LYS A 536 22.25 -18.22 -12.23
N PHE A 537 20.96 -18.54 -12.23
CA PHE A 537 19.99 -18.00 -11.25
C PHE A 537 20.43 -18.23 -9.79
N ILE A 538 20.74 -19.48 -9.42
CA ILE A 538 21.17 -19.79 -8.03
C ILE A 538 22.54 -19.18 -7.74
N ASP A 539 23.49 -19.28 -8.68
CA ASP A 539 24.82 -18.64 -8.58
C ASP A 539 24.73 -17.13 -8.34
N LEU A 540 23.86 -16.42 -9.06
CA LEU A 540 23.70 -14.96 -8.97
C LEU A 540 23.06 -14.51 -7.65
N LEU A 541 22.22 -15.36 -7.06
CA LEU A 541 21.48 -15.07 -5.82
C LEU A 541 22.18 -15.66 -4.56
N SER A 542 23.34 -16.31 -4.70
CA SER A 542 24.08 -16.95 -3.59
C SER A 542 25.57 -16.58 -3.50
N ARG A 543 26.11 -15.79 -4.43
CA ARG A 543 27.54 -15.39 -4.45
C ARG A 543 27.76 -13.95 -3.99
N HIS A 544 28.82 -13.76 -3.20
CA HIS A 544 29.43 -12.44 -3.01
C HIS A 544 29.89 -11.85 -4.37
N ALA A 545 29.88 -10.51 -4.50
CA ALA A 545 29.85 -9.78 -5.78
C ALA A 545 31.01 -10.01 -6.80
N ASN A 546 32.07 -10.73 -6.45
CA ASN A 546 33.39 -10.60 -7.09
C ASN A 546 33.67 -11.51 -8.31
N GLN A 547 32.68 -12.10 -8.99
CA GLN A 547 32.93 -13.10 -10.06
C GLN A 547 32.15 -12.97 -11.39
N PHE A 548 31.30 -11.95 -11.59
CA PHE A 548 30.72 -11.72 -12.92
C PHE A 548 31.64 -10.88 -13.81
N LYS A 549 32.37 -11.54 -14.72
CA LYS A 549 33.02 -10.88 -15.86
C LYS A 549 31.96 -10.24 -16.75
N THR A 550 32.29 -9.11 -17.39
CA THR A 550 31.37 -8.44 -18.31
C THR A 550 31.15 -9.28 -19.57
N PHE A 551 29.89 -9.39 -19.99
CA PHE A 551 29.52 -9.86 -21.32
C PHE A 551 29.41 -8.64 -22.24
N ASP A 552 30.57 -8.07 -22.59
CA ASP A 552 30.67 -6.99 -23.59
C ASP A 552 30.88 -7.57 -24.99
N LYS A 553 29.80 -7.66 -25.78
CA LYS A 553 29.81 -7.59 -27.27
C LYS A 553 28.41 -7.45 -27.85
#